data_AF-A0A938ZUB3-F1
#
_entry.id   AF-A0A938ZUB3-F1
#
_cell.length_a   1.000
_cell.length_b   1.000
_cell.length_c   1.000
_cell.angle_alpha   90.00
_cell.angle_beta   90.00
_cell.angle_gamma   90.00
#
_symmetry.space_group_name_H-M   'P 1'
#
loop_
_entity.id
_entity.type
_entity.pdbx_description
1 polymer ?
#
loop_
_entity_poly.entity_id
_entity_poly.type
_entity_poly.pdbx_seq_one_letter_code
_entity_poly.pdbx_strand_id
1 'polypeptide(L)'
;MGKTPKGLGVFGLPMPTWLGHVLSSLFLHQDLVFLHYQQKILAKRQKAQWVNAVYTPNPQDKMVIAFRQWLQKKAGGSIPWASGCNTDLPLLELDKQKLFDVWTTHTQHCQVCKDALKNIKRLRVLAYGLSILCLCVAVILDARAIAVKAALASANQIPASLLTVFPHTGFWWALGGATLFVLLGYLLNKFSRLFYVYEFEHAHND
;
A
#
# COMPACT_ATOMS: atom_id res chain seq x y z
N MET A 1 -4.77 -9.46 -30.99
CA MET A 1 -4.05 -9.21 -29.72
C MET A 1 -2.61 -8.86 -30.06
N GLY A 2 -2.19 -7.62 -29.77
CA GLY A 2 -0.85 -7.13 -30.11
C GLY A 2 0.23 -7.71 -29.18
N LYS A 3 1.39 -8.04 -29.75
CA LYS A 3 2.55 -8.49 -28.97
C LYS A 3 3.02 -7.35 -28.05
N THR A 4 3.06 -7.58 -26.75
CA THR A 4 3.59 -6.60 -25.78
C THR A 4 5.06 -6.31 -26.06
N PRO A 5 5.52 -5.05 -26.03
CA PRO A 5 6.91 -4.69 -26.30
C PRO A 5 7.88 -5.34 -25.30
N LYS A 6 9.08 -5.72 -25.76
CA LYS A 6 10.16 -6.22 -24.88
C LYS A 6 10.53 -5.11 -23.87
N GLY A 7 10.23 -5.34 -22.59
CA GLY A 7 10.42 -4.38 -21.49
C GLY A 7 9.13 -4.00 -20.76
N LEU A 8 7.97 -4.10 -21.42
CA LEU A 8 6.65 -3.83 -20.83
C LEU A 8 5.92 -5.11 -20.38
N GLY A 9 6.51 -6.28 -20.62
CA GLY A 9 5.90 -7.58 -20.29
C GLY A 9 5.52 -7.71 -18.82
N VAL A 10 6.27 -7.10 -17.90
CA VAL A 10 5.96 -7.11 -16.46
C VAL A 10 4.71 -6.29 -16.14
N PHE A 11 4.49 -5.16 -16.84
CA PHE A 11 3.29 -4.33 -16.71
C PHE A 11 2.09 -4.89 -17.49
N GLY A 12 2.31 -5.87 -18.37
CA GLY A 12 1.28 -6.57 -19.14
C GLY A 12 0.79 -7.88 -18.52
N LEU A 13 1.36 -8.31 -17.38
CA LEU A 13 0.89 -9.49 -16.67
C LEU A 13 -0.49 -9.20 -16.03
N PRO A 14 -1.46 -10.13 -16.13
CA PRO A 14 -2.76 -9.96 -15.50
C PRO A 14 -2.57 -9.90 -13.97
N MET A 15 -2.75 -8.72 -13.39
CA MET A 15 -2.76 -8.56 -11.94
C MET A 15 -4.09 -9.08 -11.36
N PRO A 16 -4.07 -9.69 -10.17
CA PRO A 16 -5.30 -10.01 -9.46
C PRO A 16 -6.17 -8.76 -9.30
N THR A 17 -7.47 -8.91 -9.50
CA THR A 17 -8.44 -7.80 -9.45
C THR A 17 -8.36 -7.02 -8.14
N TRP A 18 -8.24 -7.73 -7.02
CA TRP A 18 -8.11 -7.10 -5.69
C TRP A 18 -6.85 -6.23 -5.57
N LEU A 19 -5.75 -6.63 -6.21
CA LEU A 19 -4.51 -5.87 -6.16
C LEU A 19 -4.64 -4.60 -7.00
N GLY A 20 -5.30 -4.71 -8.17
CA GLY A 20 -5.67 -3.55 -8.97
C GLY A 20 -6.47 -2.52 -8.18
N HIS A 21 -7.52 -2.94 -7.45
CA HIS A 21 -8.32 -2.02 -6.63
C HIS A 21 -7.49 -1.26 -5.59
N VAL A 22 -6.62 -1.97 -4.86
CA VAL A 22 -5.78 -1.35 -3.84
C VAL A 22 -4.78 -0.37 -4.47
N LEU A 23 -4.11 -0.78 -5.55
CA LEU A 23 -3.12 0.06 -6.22
C LEU A 23 -3.74 1.26 -6.96
N SER A 24 -4.97 1.15 -7.45
CA SER A 24 -5.66 2.29 -8.06
C SER A 24 -5.85 3.43 -7.08
N SER A 25 -6.19 3.13 -5.82
CA SER A 25 -6.28 4.16 -4.78
C SER A 25 -4.94 4.87 -4.58
N LEU A 26 -3.84 4.11 -4.46
CA LEU A 26 -2.48 4.69 -4.32
C LEU A 26 -2.16 5.69 -5.42
N PHE A 27 -2.45 5.32 -6.68
CA PHE A 27 -2.16 6.16 -7.83
C PHE A 27 -3.04 7.42 -7.85
N LEU A 28 -4.36 7.26 -7.67
CA LEU A 28 -5.30 8.38 -7.69
C LEU A 28 -5.09 9.35 -6.53
N HIS A 29 -4.65 8.86 -5.37
CA HIS A 29 -4.41 9.69 -4.19
C HIS A 29 -3.18 10.60 -4.36
N GLN A 30 -2.27 10.33 -5.29
CA GLN A 30 -1.12 11.23 -5.53
C GLN A 30 -1.57 12.64 -5.92
N ASP A 31 -2.56 12.76 -6.80
CA ASP A 31 -3.06 14.06 -7.27
C ASP A 31 -4.17 14.64 -6.38
N LEU A 32 -4.73 13.86 -5.45
CA LEU A 32 -5.94 14.22 -4.71
C LEU A 32 -5.79 15.53 -3.93
N VAL A 33 -4.63 15.75 -3.29
CA VAL A 33 -4.36 17.00 -2.55
C VAL A 33 -4.42 18.18 -3.49
N PHE A 34 -3.72 18.12 -4.63
CA PHE A 34 -3.73 19.23 -5.58
C PHE A 34 -5.13 19.52 -6.10
N LEU A 35 -5.88 18.48 -6.48
CA LEU A 35 -7.25 18.63 -6.97
C LEU A 35 -8.18 19.24 -5.92
N HIS A 36 -8.08 18.80 -4.67
CA HIS A 36 -8.87 19.33 -3.55
C HIS A 36 -8.65 20.83 -3.37
N TYR A 37 -7.40 21.29 -3.33
CA TYR A 37 -7.09 22.72 -3.20
C TYR A 37 -7.45 23.52 -4.46
N GLN A 38 -7.12 23.01 -5.66
CA GLN A 38 -7.41 23.68 -6.93
C GLN A 38 -8.91 23.91 -7.13
N GLN A 39 -9.74 22.92 -6.79
CA GLN A 39 -11.19 23.04 -6.90
C GLN A 39 -11.75 24.16 -6.02
N LYS A 40 -11.26 24.31 -4.77
CA LYS A 40 -11.68 25.39 -3.86
C LYS A 40 -11.21 26.76 -4.35
N ILE A 41 -9.96 26.86 -4.82
CA ILE A 41 -9.41 28.11 -5.37
C ILE A 41 -10.22 28.56 -6.59
N LEU A 42 -10.53 27.63 -7.50
CA LEU A 42 -11.33 27.91 -8.68
C LEU A 42 -12.77 28.31 -8.33
N ALA A 43 -13.38 27.72 -7.31
CA ALA A 43 -14.73 28.11 -6.89
C ALA A 43 -14.80 29.51 -6.28
N LYS A 44 -13.73 29.98 -5.62
CA LYS A 44 -13.63 31.35 -5.11
C LYS A 44 -13.41 32.38 -6.23
N ARG A 45 -12.80 31.99 -7.35
CA ARG A 45 -12.57 32.87 -8.51
C ARG A 45 -13.79 32.80 -9.43
N GLN A 46 -14.47 33.93 -9.63
CA GLN A 46 -15.69 33.98 -10.45
C GLN A 46 -15.53 33.30 -11.82
N LYS A 47 -16.57 32.55 -12.24
CA LYS A 47 -16.61 31.68 -13.46
C LYS A 47 -16.16 32.36 -14.77
N ALA A 48 -16.24 33.70 -14.85
CA ALA A 48 -16.05 34.44 -16.09
C ALA A 48 -14.60 34.52 -16.60
N GLN A 49 -13.58 34.26 -15.75
CA GLN A 49 -12.16 34.46 -16.12
C GLN A 49 -11.26 33.25 -15.85
N TRP A 50 -11.82 32.03 -15.88
CA TRP A 50 -11.05 30.81 -15.58
C TRP A 50 -9.81 30.65 -16.48
N VAL A 51 -9.89 31.00 -17.77
CA VAL A 51 -8.75 30.93 -18.71
C VAL A 51 -7.57 31.71 -18.15
N ASN A 52 -7.77 32.96 -17.74
CA ASN A 52 -6.68 33.80 -17.22
C ASN A 52 -6.09 33.26 -15.90
N ALA A 53 -6.84 32.43 -15.17
CA ALA A 53 -6.40 31.84 -13.92
C ALA A 53 -5.59 30.55 -14.08
N VAL A 54 -5.71 29.84 -15.20
CA VAL A 54 -5.03 28.54 -15.44
C VAL A 54 -4.32 28.46 -16.79
N TYR A 55 -4.26 29.53 -17.57
CA TYR A 55 -3.63 29.55 -18.88
C TYR A 55 -2.11 29.42 -18.74
N THR A 56 -1.60 28.31 -19.26
CA THR A 56 -0.18 28.06 -19.48
C THR A 56 0.07 28.14 -20.99
N PRO A 57 1.00 29.00 -21.46
CA PRO A 57 1.30 29.14 -22.89
C PRO A 57 2.16 27.99 -23.42
N ASN A 58 1.88 26.74 -23.04
CA ASN A 58 2.60 25.56 -23.49
C ASN A 58 1.83 24.87 -24.63
N PRO A 59 2.47 24.59 -25.79
CA PRO A 59 1.87 23.82 -26.87
C PRO A 59 1.28 22.45 -26.48
N GLN A 60 1.74 21.87 -25.36
CA GLN A 60 1.26 20.59 -24.84
C GLN A 60 -0.16 20.68 -24.23
N ASP A 61 -0.62 21.87 -23.84
CA ASP A 61 -1.91 22.06 -23.14
C ASP A 61 -3.09 22.30 -24.10
N LYS A 62 -2.85 22.23 -25.42
CA LYS A 62 -3.87 22.52 -26.46
C LYS A 62 -5.17 21.73 -26.25
N MET A 63 -5.09 20.46 -25.83
CA MET A 63 -6.27 19.64 -25.58
C MET A 63 -7.09 20.15 -24.40
N VAL A 64 -6.43 20.55 -23.30
CA VAL A 64 -7.10 21.11 -22.11
C VAL A 64 -7.79 22.43 -22.46
N ILE A 65 -7.10 23.29 -23.22
CA ILE A 65 -7.65 24.56 -23.72
C ILE A 65 -8.87 24.31 -24.61
N ALA A 66 -8.77 23.40 -25.58
CA ALA A 66 -9.86 23.06 -26.49
C ALA A 66 -11.08 22.50 -25.75
N PHE A 67 -10.87 21.56 -24.81
CA PHE A 67 -11.94 20.98 -23.99
C PHE A 67 -12.69 22.07 -23.21
N ARG A 68 -11.97 22.98 -22.58
CA ARG A 68 -12.58 24.03 -21.78
C ARG A 68 -13.29 25.09 -22.62
N GLN A 69 -12.75 25.43 -23.80
CA GLN A 69 -13.45 26.28 -24.77
C GLN A 69 -14.75 25.64 -25.25
N TRP A 70 -14.74 24.33 -25.51
CA TRP A 70 -15.94 23.57 -25.82
C TRP A 70 -16.93 23.60 -24.64
N LEU A 71 -16.48 23.38 -23.41
CA LEU A 71 -17.33 23.43 -22.21
C LEU A 71 -18.04 24.79 -22.10
N GLN A 72 -17.30 25.89 -22.32
CA GLN A 72 -17.83 27.25 -22.29
C GLN A 72 -18.81 27.55 -23.42
N LYS A 73 -18.44 27.23 -24.67
CA LYS A 73 -19.18 27.67 -25.86
C LYS A 73 -20.28 26.71 -26.29
N LYS A 74 -20.18 25.43 -25.93
CA LYS A 74 -21.07 24.36 -26.42
C LYS A 74 -21.86 23.66 -25.32
N ALA A 75 -21.32 23.58 -24.09
CA ALA A 75 -21.98 22.89 -22.97
C ALA A 75 -22.51 23.85 -21.89
N GLY A 76 -22.71 25.13 -22.20
CA GLY A 76 -23.30 26.11 -21.28
C GLY A 76 -22.37 26.60 -20.17
N GLY A 77 -21.07 26.32 -20.26
CA GLY A 77 -20.03 26.86 -19.37
C GLY A 77 -20.05 26.39 -17.92
N SER A 78 -20.93 25.46 -17.57
CA SER A 78 -20.97 24.83 -16.26
C SER A 78 -21.58 23.44 -16.33
N ILE A 79 -21.46 22.66 -15.25
CA ILE A 79 -22.10 21.36 -15.15
C ILE A 79 -23.60 21.60 -14.89
N PRO A 80 -24.52 21.05 -15.70
CA PRO A 80 -25.95 21.18 -15.50
C PRO A 80 -26.40 20.26 -14.36
N TRP A 81 -26.17 20.70 -13.12
CA TRP A 81 -26.62 19.97 -11.93
C TRP A 81 -28.15 19.87 -11.91
N ALA A 82 -28.66 18.74 -11.43
CA ALA A 82 -30.10 18.55 -11.25
C ALA A 82 -30.68 19.58 -10.26
N SER A 83 -31.95 19.94 -10.43
CA SER A 83 -32.64 20.87 -9.53
C SER A 83 -32.62 20.35 -8.08
N GLY A 84 -32.31 21.24 -7.13
CA GLY A 84 -32.20 20.90 -5.71
C GLY A 84 -30.82 20.37 -5.29
N CYS A 85 -29.86 20.21 -6.21
CA CYS A 85 -28.49 19.86 -5.84
C CYS A 85 -27.76 21.06 -5.24
N ASN A 86 -27.16 20.87 -4.05
CA ASN A 86 -26.30 21.89 -3.47
C ASN A 86 -24.97 21.93 -4.23
N THR A 87 -24.71 23.03 -4.94
CA THR A 87 -23.46 23.22 -5.70
C THR A 87 -22.33 23.82 -4.87
N ASP A 88 -22.61 24.18 -3.61
CA ASP A 88 -21.62 24.74 -2.71
C ASP A 88 -20.61 23.67 -2.32
N LEU A 89 -19.34 24.05 -2.42
CA LEU A 89 -18.27 23.18 -2.00
C LEU A 89 -18.17 23.19 -0.48
N PRO A 90 -17.93 22.02 0.15
CA PRO A 90 -17.68 21.97 1.58
C PRO A 90 -16.46 22.82 1.95
N LEU A 91 -16.28 23.11 3.23
CA LEU A 91 -15.07 23.81 3.68
C LEU A 91 -13.80 23.05 3.27
N LEU A 92 -12.69 23.79 3.20
CA LEU A 92 -11.40 23.20 2.89
C LEU A 92 -11.03 22.23 4.02
N GLU A 93 -10.93 20.94 3.68
CA GLU A 93 -10.41 19.94 4.61
C GLU A 93 -8.88 20.05 4.67
N LEU A 94 -8.36 20.24 5.88
CA LEU A 94 -6.92 20.39 6.15
C LEU A 94 -6.34 19.10 6.72
N ASP A 95 -7.19 18.23 7.26
CA ASP A 95 -6.77 16.94 7.80
C ASP A 95 -6.48 15.96 6.66
N LYS A 96 -5.19 15.67 6.45
CA LYS A 96 -4.72 14.70 5.45
C LYS A 96 -5.30 13.31 5.70
N GLN A 97 -5.50 12.90 6.95
CA GLN A 97 -6.02 11.56 7.26
C GLN A 97 -7.45 11.41 6.75
N LYS A 98 -8.27 12.46 6.85
CA LYS A 98 -9.61 12.48 6.26
C LYS A 98 -9.58 12.54 4.75
N LEU A 99 -8.66 13.32 4.18
CA LEU A 99 -8.54 13.45 2.72
C LEU A 99 -8.14 12.12 2.08
N PHE A 100 -7.28 11.34 2.74
CA PHE A 100 -6.77 10.06 2.28
C PHE A 100 -7.47 8.84 2.88
N ASP A 101 -8.70 9.02 3.39
CA ASP A 101 -9.48 7.92 3.97
C ASP A 101 -10.03 6.99 2.87
N VAL A 102 -9.24 5.97 2.55
CA VAL A 102 -9.58 4.91 1.61
C VAL A 102 -10.68 4.01 2.18
N TRP A 103 -10.73 3.86 3.51
CA TRP A 103 -11.71 3.00 4.16
C TRP A 103 -13.13 3.47 3.86
N THR A 104 -13.40 4.73 4.19
CA THR A 104 -14.73 5.31 4.10
C THR A 104 -15.15 5.53 2.65
N THR A 105 -14.23 6.01 1.81
CA THR A 105 -14.53 6.33 0.40
C THR A 105 -14.66 5.11 -0.51
N HIS A 106 -14.05 3.97 -0.14
CA HIS A 106 -14.03 2.80 -1.00
C HIS A 106 -14.13 1.47 -0.24
N THR A 107 -13.17 1.15 0.64
CA THR A 107 -12.96 -0.22 1.12
C THR A 107 -14.19 -0.78 1.85
N GLN A 108 -14.87 0.01 2.69
CA GLN A 108 -16.05 -0.47 3.42
C GLN A 108 -17.20 -0.92 2.50
N HIS A 109 -17.29 -0.31 1.31
CA HIS A 109 -18.31 -0.56 0.30
C HIS A 109 -17.88 -1.58 -0.76
N CYS A 110 -16.60 -1.97 -0.82
CA CYS A 110 -16.08 -2.89 -1.83
C CYS A 110 -15.85 -4.29 -1.24
N GLN A 111 -16.61 -5.28 -1.73
CA GLN A 111 -16.49 -6.66 -1.27
C GLN A 111 -15.11 -7.26 -1.58
N VAL A 112 -14.58 -6.99 -2.78
CA VAL A 112 -13.25 -7.47 -3.22
C VAL A 112 -12.16 -7.01 -2.26
N CYS A 113 -12.17 -5.73 -1.87
CA CYS A 113 -11.18 -5.16 -0.95
C CYS A 113 -11.34 -5.72 0.47
N LYS A 114 -12.57 -5.89 0.96
CA LYS A 114 -12.83 -6.49 2.28
C LYS A 114 -12.34 -7.94 2.35
N ASP A 115 -12.61 -8.73 1.32
CA ASP A 115 -12.18 -10.13 1.27
C ASP A 115 -10.66 -10.26 1.18
N ALA A 116 -10.01 -9.41 0.37
CA ALA A 116 -8.56 -9.32 0.31
C ALA A 116 -7.96 -8.94 1.67
N LEU A 117 -8.49 -7.89 2.33
CA LEU A 117 -8.05 -7.46 3.65
C LEU A 117 -8.23 -8.55 4.71
N LYS A 118 -9.34 -9.29 4.68
CA LYS A 118 -9.60 -10.44 5.56
C LYS A 118 -8.55 -11.54 5.37
N ASN A 119 -8.22 -11.87 4.12
CA ASN A 119 -7.22 -12.87 3.80
C ASN A 119 -5.81 -12.43 4.21
N ILE A 120 -5.45 -11.16 3.98
CA ILE A 120 -4.18 -10.58 4.43
C ILE A 120 -4.06 -10.63 5.96
N LYS A 121 -5.13 -10.28 6.70
CA LYS A 121 -5.15 -10.38 8.17
C LYS A 121 -4.96 -11.83 8.63
N ARG A 122 -5.58 -12.81 7.98
CA ARG A 122 -5.37 -14.25 8.26
C ARG A 122 -3.92 -14.67 8.01
N LEU A 123 -3.37 -14.33 6.84
CA LEU A 123 -1.97 -14.62 6.50
C LEU A 123 -1.00 -13.99 7.49
N ARG A 124 -1.26 -12.76 7.94
CA ARG A 124 -0.46 -12.08 8.96
C ARG A 124 -0.44 -12.85 10.29
N VAL A 125 -1.61 -13.29 10.77
CA VAL A 125 -1.70 -14.08 12.01
C VAL A 125 -0.99 -15.42 11.84
N LEU A 126 -1.17 -16.09 10.70
CA LEU A 126 -0.48 -17.35 10.40
C LEU A 126 1.04 -17.16 10.33
N ALA A 127 1.53 -16.07 9.72
CA ALA A 127 2.95 -15.78 9.64
C ALA A 127 3.56 -15.61 11.04
N TYR A 128 2.94 -14.82 11.92
CA TYR A 128 3.43 -14.69 13.30
C TYR A 128 3.32 -15.99 14.09
N GLY A 129 2.25 -16.78 13.91
CA GLY A 129 2.11 -18.10 14.52
C GLY A 129 3.21 -19.08 14.09
N LEU A 130 3.53 -19.11 12.79
CA LEU A 130 4.61 -19.93 12.24
C LEU A 130 5.98 -19.45 12.73
N SER A 131 6.18 -18.14 12.90
CA SER A 131 7.41 -17.61 13.48
C SER A 131 7.64 -18.12 14.90
N ILE A 132 6.61 -18.05 15.75
CA ILE A 132 6.68 -18.57 17.13
C ILE A 132 6.97 -20.08 17.11
N LEU A 133 6.29 -20.84 16.24
CA LEU A 133 6.52 -22.27 16.09
C LEU A 133 7.97 -22.56 15.70
N CYS A 134 8.54 -21.83 14.75
CA CYS A 134 9.94 -21.96 14.35
C CYS A 134 10.90 -21.67 15.51
N LEU A 135 10.62 -20.64 16.34
CA LEU A 135 11.44 -20.36 17.52
C LEU A 135 11.36 -21.49 18.56
N CYS A 136 10.16 -22.02 18.82
CA CYS A 136 10.00 -23.17 19.72
C CYS A 136 10.79 -24.38 19.22
N VAL A 137 10.72 -24.67 17.92
CA VAL A 137 11.49 -25.76 17.29
C VAL A 137 12.99 -25.50 17.41
N ALA A 138 13.47 -24.28 17.20
CA ALA A 138 14.87 -23.92 17.36
C ALA A 138 15.38 -24.26 18.76
N VAL A 139 14.65 -23.82 19.80
CA VAL A 139 15.00 -24.08 21.20
C VAL A 139 14.97 -25.58 21.52
N ILE A 140 13.96 -26.32 21.04
CA ILE A 140 13.87 -27.77 21.27
C ILE A 140 15.03 -28.53 20.61
N LEU A 141 15.38 -28.17 19.36
CA LEU A 141 16.50 -28.80 18.64
C LEU A 141 17.82 -28.54 19.34
N ASP A 142 18.04 -27.32 19.82
CA ASP A 142 19.26 -26.95 20.51
C ASP A 142 19.37 -27.65 21.87
N ALA A 143 18.29 -27.63 22.68
CA ALA A 143 18.25 -28.32 23.96
C ALA A 143 18.48 -29.84 23.82
N ARG A 144 17.89 -30.48 22.80
CA ARG A 144 18.14 -31.90 22.50
C ARG A 144 19.58 -32.16 22.09
N ALA A 145 20.16 -31.32 21.24
CA ALA A 145 21.54 -31.46 20.80
C ALA A 145 22.51 -31.32 21.97
N ILE A 146 22.30 -30.34 22.86
CA ILE A 146 23.10 -30.14 24.08
C ILE A 146 22.97 -31.36 25.00
N ALA A 147 21.76 -31.86 25.24
CA ALA A 147 21.54 -33.03 26.11
C ALA A 147 22.26 -34.30 25.59
N VAL A 148 22.19 -34.56 24.28
CA VAL A 148 22.89 -35.69 23.65
C VAL A 148 24.41 -35.53 23.76
N LYS A 149 24.94 -34.33 23.46
CA LYS A 149 26.38 -34.04 23.60
C LYS A 149 26.86 -34.21 25.05
N ALA A 150 26.09 -33.76 26.04
CA ALA A 150 26.42 -33.89 27.46
C ALA A 150 26.43 -35.35 27.93
N ALA A 151 25.46 -36.16 27.49
CA ALA A 151 25.42 -37.59 27.78
C ALA A 151 26.63 -38.34 27.20
N LEU A 152 27.01 -38.05 25.95
CA LEU A 152 28.20 -38.63 25.29
C LEU A 152 29.51 -38.22 25.97
N ALA A 153 29.66 -36.96 26.37
CA ALA A 153 30.84 -36.48 27.08
C ALA A 153 31.01 -37.18 28.44
N SER A 154 29.91 -37.39 29.16
CA SER A 154 29.89 -38.11 30.44
C SER A 154 30.26 -39.58 30.29
N ALA A 155 29.83 -40.24 29.20
CA ALA A 155 30.16 -41.64 28.92
C ALA A 155 31.64 -41.84 28.53
N ASN A 156 32.24 -40.90 27.80
CA ASN A 156 33.59 -41.06 27.25
C ASN A 156 34.71 -40.37 28.06
N GLN A 157 34.40 -39.72 29.19
CA GLN A 157 35.36 -38.96 30.01
C GLN A 157 36.19 -37.91 29.24
N ILE A 158 35.65 -37.37 28.14
CA ILE A 158 36.35 -36.38 27.30
C ILE A 158 36.07 -34.98 27.88
N PRO A 159 37.10 -34.13 28.09
CA PRO A 159 36.87 -32.76 28.58
C PRO A 159 35.96 -32.00 27.62
N ALA A 160 34.92 -31.37 28.16
CA ALA A 160 33.96 -30.59 27.39
C ALA A 160 34.68 -29.42 26.69
N SER A 161 34.89 -29.55 25.38
CA SER A 161 35.52 -28.51 24.58
C SER A 161 34.56 -27.35 24.34
N LEU A 162 35.09 -26.15 24.12
CA LEU A 162 34.33 -24.92 23.79
C LEU A 162 33.43 -25.08 22.55
N LEU A 163 33.70 -26.07 21.69
CA LEU A 163 32.89 -26.45 20.52
C LEU A 163 31.56 -27.15 20.90
N THR A 164 31.37 -27.54 22.16
CA THR A 164 30.09 -28.08 22.66
C THR A 164 29.02 -27.00 22.86
N VAL A 165 29.42 -25.73 22.94
CA VAL A 165 28.55 -24.56 23.18
C VAL A 165 27.89 -24.04 21.90
N PHE A 166 28.39 -24.41 20.72
CA PHE A 166 27.79 -23.95 19.47
C PHE A 166 26.44 -24.63 19.20
N PRO A 167 25.39 -23.85 18.87
CA PRO A 167 24.08 -24.38 18.55
C PRO A 167 24.13 -25.33 17.35
N HIS A 168 23.25 -26.34 17.36
CA HIS A 168 23.14 -27.26 16.23
C HIS A 168 22.75 -26.51 14.94
N THR A 169 23.18 -26.97 13.75
CA THR A 169 22.88 -26.29 12.47
C THR A 169 21.37 -26.09 12.23
N GLY A 170 20.55 -27.01 12.72
CA GLY A 170 19.08 -26.90 12.69
C GLY A 170 18.52 -25.72 13.51
N PHE A 171 19.22 -25.26 14.55
CA PHE A 171 18.84 -24.06 15.30
C PHE A 171 18.89 -22.82 14.40
N TRP A 172 19.96 -22.65 13.63
CA TRP A 172 20.15 -21.49 12.76
C TRP A 172 19.15 -21.46 11.59
N TRP A 173 18.83 -22.62 11.02
CA TRP A 173 17.77 -22.72 10.01
C TRP A 173 16.39 -22.37 10.56
N ALA A 174 16.06 -22.88 11.75
CA ALA A 174 14.79 -22.57 12.41
C ALA A 174 14.71 -21.08 12.81
N LEU A 175 15.81 -20.49 13.28
CA LEU A 175 15.91 -19.06 13.58
C LEU A 175 15.74 -18.20 12.31
N GLY A 176 16.39 -18.57 11.21
CA GLY A 176 16.22 -17.91 9.91
C GLY A 176 14.79 -18.00 9.37
N GLY A 177 14.13 -19.14 9.55
CA GLY A 177 12.71 -19.29 9.23
C GLY A 177 11.83 -18.38 10.08
N ALA A 178 12.10 -18.31 11.40
CA ALA A 178 11.35 -17.44 12.30
C ALA A 178 11.45 -15.96 11.91
N THR A 179 12.66 -15.47 11.61
CA THR A 179 12.87 -14.07 11.20
C THR A 179 12.19 -13.76 9.87
N LEU A 180 12.25 -14.68 8.90
CA LEU A 180 11.54 -14.55 7.63
C LEU A 180 10.03 -14.38 7.84
N PHE A 181 9.42 -15.21 8.69
CA PHE A 181 7.99 -15.12 8.98
C PHE A 181 7.61 -13.84 9.74
N VAL A 182 8.46 -13.34 10.65
CA VAL A 182 8.24 -12.02 11.28
C VAL A 182 8.24 -10.91 10.23
N LEU A 183 9.23 -10.91 9.34
CA LEU A 183 9.34 -9.91 8.28
C LEU A 183 8.13 -9.97 7.34
N LEU A 184 7.71 -11.18 6.95
CA LEU A 184 6.50 -11.37 6.15
C LEU A 184 5.26 -10.80 6.85
N GLY A 185 5.07 -11.12 8.14
CA GLY A 185 3.97 -10.58 8.95
C GLY A 185 3.98 -9.06 9.02
N TYR A 186 5.17 -8.46 9.20
CA TYR A 186 5.35 -7.01 9.22
C TYR A 186 5.00 -6.37 7.86
N LEU A 187 5.46 -6.95 6.76
CA LEU A 187 5.16 -6.47 5.40
C LEU A 187 3.66 -6.58 5.09
N LEU A 188 3.02 -7.69 5.45
CA LEU A 188 1.56 -7.85 5.32
C LEU A 188 0.81 -6.82 6.15
N ASN A 189 1.28 -6.52 7.36
CA ASN A 189 0.70 -5.49 8.21
C ASN A 189 0.83 -4.10 7.58
N LYS A 190 2.03 -3.74 7.10
CA LYS A 190 2.30 -2.48 6.40
C LYS A 190 1.42 -2.35 5.16
N PHE A 191 1.35 -3.40 4.34
CA PHE A 191 0.50 -3.45 3.16
C PHE A 191 -0.98 -3.30 3.49
N SER A 192 -1.46 -3.92 4.59
CA SER A 192 -2.86 -3.83 5.00
C SER A 192 -3.32 -2.42 5.36
N ARG A 193 -2.39 -1.49 5.69
CA ARG A 193 -2.72 -0.09 5.98
C ARG A 193 -3.31 0.64 4.77
N LEU A 194 -2.94 0.22 3.55
CA LEU A 194 -3.42 0.84 2.30
C LEU A 194 -4.92 0.70 2.09
N PHE A 195 -5.56 -0.26 2.77
CA PHE A 195 -7.01 -0.42 2.75
C PHE A 195 -7.74 0.62 3.61
N TYR A 196 -7.01 1.35 4.47
CA TYR A 196 -7.56 2.35 5.39
C TYR A 196 -7.16 3.76 5.03
N VAL A 197 -5.85 4.04 5.07
CA VAL A 197 -5.32 5.38 4.79
C VAL A 197 -4.02 5.24 4.02
N TYR A 198 -3.89 6.06 2.99
CA TYR A 198 -2.64 6.23 2.26
C TYR A 198 -2.21 7.69 2.28
N GLU A 199 -1.34 8.04 3.22
CA GLU A 199 -0.78 9.38 3.30
C GLU A 199 0.39 9.51 2.32
N PHE A 200 0.27 10.47 1.40
CA PHE A 200 1.33 10.83 0.47
C PHE A 200 1.72 12.28 0.64
N GLU A 201 3.03 12.55 0.65
CA GLU A 201 3.58 13.89 0.79
C GLU A 201 4.73 14.09 -0.19
N HIS A 202 4.56 15.04 -1.10
CA HIS A 202 5.56 15.36 -2.13
C HIS A 202 6.79 16.06 -1.54
N ALA A 203 6.67 16.69 -0.37
CA ALA A 203 7.78 17.41 0.27
C ALA A 203 8.87 16.50 0.82
N HIS A 204 8.59 15.21 0.97
CA HIS A 204 9.51 14.20 1.50
C HIS A 204 9.92 13.15 0.45
N ASN A 205 9.78 13.48 -0.84
CA ASN A 205 10.36 12.69 -1.93
C ASN A 205 11.81 13.13 -2.13
N ASP A 206 12.73 12.54 -1.35
CA ASP A 206 14.16 12.49 -1.69
C ASP A 206 14.43 11.46 -2.80
#